data_AF-A0A4Z2GYW6-F1
#
_entry.id   AF-A0A4Z2GYW6-F1
#
_cell.length_a   1.000
_cell.length_b   1.000
_cell.length_c   1.000
_cell.angle_alpha   90.00
_cell.angle_beta   90.00
_cell.angle_gamma   90.00
#
_symmetry.space_group_name_H-M   'P 1'
#
loop_
_entity.id
_entity.type
_entity.pdbx_description
1 polymer ?
#
loop_
_entity_poly.entity_id
_entity_poly.type
_entity_poly.pdbx_seq_one_letter_code
_entity_poly.pdbx_strand_id
1 'polypeptide(L)'
;MSSGPIIALTLTRDNAIAHWKSIIGPVNSIKAKETHPGCLRAKYGTSEHKNALHGSESFHAAEREIKFMFPNSVIEPFPSREATEEYLSKYVNPTLLLGLTELCKHKTHNPCIWLADWLINNDPNKPRICDGATVEEAE
;
A
#
# COMPACT_ATOMS: atom_id res chain seq x y z
N MET A 1 -12.23 -13.19 -5.88
CA MET A 1 -10.92 -13.88 -5.86
C MET A 1 -10.62 -14.34 -4.43
N SER A 2 -11.32 -15.36 -3.93
CA SER A 2 -11.17 -15.85 -2.54
C SER A 2 -11.40 -17.36 -2.41
N SER A 3 -11.56 -18.07 -3.53
CA SER A 3 -11.83 -19.51 -3.56
C SER A 3 -10.57 -20.37 -3.39
N GLY A 4 -9.39 -19.77 -3.22
CA GLY A 4 -8.11 -20.46 -3.11
C GLY A 4 -6.93 -19.47 -3.08
N PRO A 5 -5.72 -19.99 -2.82
CA PRO A 5 -4.51 -19.17 -2.77
C PRO A 5 -4.17 -18.60 -4.15
N ILE A 6 -3.46 -17.46 -4.14
CA ILE A 6 -2.93 -16.79 -5.33
C ILE A 6 -1.42 -16.55 -5.17
N ILE A 7 -0.75 -16.28 -6.27
CA ILE A 7 0.64 -15.80 -6.27
C ILE A 7 0.63 -14.33 -6.69
N ALA A 8 1.17 -13.46 -5.85
CA ALA A 8 1.40 -12.05 -6.17
C ALA A 8 2.87 -11.85 -6.57
N LEU A 9 3.10 -11.13 -7.67
CA LEU A 9 4.44 -10.85 -8.20
C LEU A 9 4.54 -9.38 -8.57
N THR A 10 5.70 -8.77 -8.30
CA THR A 10 6.07 -7.45 -8.84
C THR A 10 7.11 -7.66 -9.92
N LEU A 11 6.82 -7.20 -11.15
CA LEU A 11 7.68 -7.38 -12.31
C LEU A 11 8.31 -6.03 -12.71
N THR A 12 9.62 -6.04 -12.99
CA THR A 12 10.37 -4.82 -13.36
C THR A 12 10.99 -4.98 -14.73
N ARG A 13 10.86 -3.92 -15.55
CA ARG A 13 11.49 -3.74 -16.86
C ARG A 13 11.09 -2.39 -17.44
N ASP A 14 11.73 -1.98 -18.52
CA ASP A 14 11.25 -0.87 -19.34
C ASP A 14 9.90 -1.22 -19.99
N ASN A 15 8.95 -0.29 -19.92
CA ASN A 15 7.57 -0.46 -20.37
C ASN A 15 6.91 -1.74 -19.81
N ALA A 16 7.13 -2.04 -18.52
CA ALA A 16 6.66 -3.27 -17.86
C ALA A 16 5.17 -3.54 -18.04
N ILE A 17 4.33 -2.52 -17.87
CA ILE A 17 2.88 -2.66 -17.96
C ILE A 17 2.47 -3.08 -19.37
N ALA A 18 2.92 -2.33 -20.39
CA ALA A 18 2.57 -2.60 -21.77
C ALA A 18 3.05 -3.99 -22.22
N HIS A 19 4.26 -4.37 -21.81
CA HIS A 19 4.80 -5.67 -22.20
C HIS A 19 4.19 -6.84 -21.42
N TRP A 20 3.88 -6.66 -20.13
CA TRP A 20 3.15 -7.69 -19.40
C TRP A 20 1.78 -7.92 -20.04
N LYS A 21 1.08 -6.83 -20.43
CA LYS A 21 -0.18 -6.89 -21.15
C LYS A 21 -0.07 -7.59 -22.50
N SER A 22 1.03 -7.39 -23.25
CA SER A 22 1.24 -8.11 -24.52
C SER A 22 1.49 -9.61 -24.31
N ILE A 23 2.17 -10.01 -23.24
CA ILE A 23 2.38 -11.43 -22.89
C ILE A 23 1.07 -12.10 -22.46
N ILE A 24 0.31 -11.48 -21.55
CA ILE A 24 -0.92 -12.10 -21.01
C ILE A 24 -2.07 -12.06 -22.00
N GLY A 25 -2.11 -11.08 -22.91
CA GLY A 25 -3.13 -10.95 -23.95
C GLY A 25 -4.49 -10.41 -23.46
N PRO A 26 -5.53 -10.46 -24.31
CA PRO A 26 -6.85 -9.91 -24.02
C PRO A 26 -7.48 -10.48 -22.73
N VAL A 27 -8.21 -9.63 -21.99
CA VAL A 27 -8.84 -10.02 -20.69
C VAL A 27 -9.79 -11.21 -20.84
N ASN A 28 -10.56 -11.23 -21.94
CA ASN A 28 -11.46 -12.32 -22.25
C ASN A 28 -10.68 -13.49 -22.89
N SER A 29 -10.62 -14.62 -22.20
CA SER A 29 -9.88 -15.82 -22.61
C SER A 29 -10.36 -16.41 -23.94
N ILE A 30 -11.64 -16.25 -24.30
CA ILE A 30 -12.17 -16.74 -25.59
C ILE A 30 -11.59 -15.90 -26.72
N LYS A 31 -11.71 -14.57 -26.61
CA LYS A 31 -11.09 -13.63 -27.56
C LYS A 31 -9.57 -13.81 -27.64
N ALA A 32 -8.92 -14.11 -26.52
CA ALA A 32 -7.49 -14.39 -26.47
C ALA A 32 -7.11 -15.62 -27.31
N LYS A 33 -7.89 -16.71 -27.23
CA LYS A 33 -7.67 -17.93 -28.04
C LYS A 33 -7.82 -17.67 -29.54
N GLU A 34 -8.78 -16.85 -29.92
CA GLU A 34 -9.05 -16.52 -31.33
C GLU A 34 -7.99 -15.59 -31.92
N THR A 35 -7.60 -14.54 -31.18
CA THR A 35 -6.78 -13.44 -31.71
C THR A 35 -5.29 -13.55 -31.37
N HIS A 36 -4.95 -14.17 -30.24
CA HIS A 36 -3.59 -14.24 -29.71
C HIS A 36 -3.32 -15.63 -29.10
N PRO A 37 -3.41 -16.73 -29.87
CA PRO A 37 -3.35 -18.11 -29.34
C PRO A 37 -2.05 -18.42 -28.56
N GLY A 38 -0.98 -17.68 -28.80
CA GLY A 38 0.29 -17.81 -28.07
C GLY A 38 0.32 -17.17 -26.67
N CYS A 39 -0.60 -16.26 -26.34
CA CYS A 39 -0.61 -15.52 -25.08
C CYS A 39 -1.01 -16.40 -23.89
N LEU A 40 -0.67 -15.95 -22.67
CA LEU A 40 -0.90 -16.77 -21.48
C LEU A 40 -2.39 -16.96 -21.14
N ARG A 41 -3.25 -15.95 -21.36
CA ARG A 41 -4.70 -16.10 -21.14
C ARG A 41 -5.35 -17.07 -22.13
N ALA A 42 -4.82 -17.20 -23.34
CA ALA A 42 -5.28 -18.21 -24.30
C ALA A 42 -4.93 -19.63 -23.83
N LYS A 43 -3.73 -19.82 -23.28
CA LYS A 43 -3.22 -21.12 -22.82
C LYS A 43 -3.84 -21.61 -21.51
N TYR A 44 -4.02 -20.70 -20.55
CA TYR A 44 -4.39 -21.06 -19.16
C TYR A 44 -5.78 -20.56 -18.74
N GLY A 45 -6.38 -19.65 -19.51
CA GLY A 45 -7.72 -19.14 -19.24
C GLY A 45 -8.83 -20.13 -19.64
N THR A 46 -9.82 -20.28 -18.75
CA THR A 46 -10.95 -21.20 -18.96
C THR A 46 -12.27 -20.48 -19.22
N SER A 47 -12.43 -19.25 -18.71
CA SER A 47 -13.60 -18.40 -18.98
C SER A 47 -13.22 -16.92 -18.92
N GLU A 48 -14.21 -16.04 -19.10
CA GLU A 48 -14.03 -14.59 -18.98
C GLU A 48 -13.57 -14.17 -17.56
N HIS A 49 -14.17 -14.76 -16.53
CA HIS A 49 -13.85 -14.46 -15.13
C HIS A 49 -12.69 -15.30 -14.59
N LYS A 50 -12.38 -16.44 -15.25
CA LYS A 50 -11.28 -17.35 -14.90
C LYS A 50 -10.20 -17.29 -15.98
N ASN A 51 -9.59 -16.11 -16.13
CA ASN A 51 -8.55 -15.84 -17.12
C ASN A 51 -7.12 -16.09 -16.61
N ALA A 52 -6.96 -16.70 -15.43
CA ALA A 52 -5.71 -17.10 -14.78
C ALA A 52 -4.75 -15.98 -14.35
N LEU A 53 -4.73 -14.82 -15.02
CA LEU A 53 -3.70 -13.80 -14.83
C LEU A 53 -4.29 -12.38 -14.74
N HIS A 54 -3.80 -11.63 -13.75
CA HIS A 54 -4.04 -10.19 -13.56
C HIS A 54 -2.81 -9.38 -13.99
N GLY A 55 -3.04 -8.11 -14.34
CA GLY A 55 -1.99 -7.14 -14.60
C GLY A 55 -2.55 -5.73 -14.46
N SER A 56 -1.79 -4.81 -13.87
CA SER A 56 -2.21 -3.44 -13.67
C SER A 56 -2.39 -2.72 -15.01
N GLU A 57 -3.39 -1.82 -15.09
CA GLU A 57 -3.75 -1.14 -16.34
C GLU A 57 -2.94 0.13 -16.61
N SER A 58 -2.39 0.75 -15.57
CA SER A 58 -1.62 2.00 -15.64
C SER A 58 -0.57 2.05 -14.53
N PHE A 59 0.37 2.99 -14.63
CA PHE A 59 1.38 3.19 -13.60
C PHE A 59 0.76 3.50 -12.23
N HIS A 60 -0.25 4.38 -12.18
CA HIS A 60 -0.96 4.70 -10.95
C HIS A 60 -1.70 3.48 -10.36
N ALA A 61 -2.30 2.63 -11.21
CA ALA A 61 -2.92 1.39 -10.75
C ALA A 61 -1.86 0.42 -10.19
N ALA A 62 -0.72 0.28 -10.87
CA ALA A 62 0.39 -0.54 -10.42
C ALA A 62 0.94 -0.06 -9.07
N GLU A 63 1.15 1.24 -8.90
CA GLU A 63 1.62 1.83 -7.65
C GLU A 63 0.68 1.49 -6.48
N ARG A 64 -0.62 1.69 -6.67
CA ARG A 64 -1.65 1.37 -5.67
C ARG A 64 -1.69 -0.14 -5.36
N GLU A 65 -1.69 -0.98 -6.38
CA GLU A 65 -1.77 -2.45 -6.24
C GLU A 65 -0.51 -3.03 -5.56
N ILE A 66 0.68 -2.52 -5.92
CA ILE A 66 1.94 -2.90 -5.29
C ILE A 66 1.96 -2.46 -3.82
N LYS A 67 1.57 -1.23 -3.50
CA LYS A 67 1.47 -0.75 -2.11
C LYS A 67 0.45 -1.55 -1.29
N PHE A 68 -0.62 -2.03 -1.92
CA PHE A 68 -1.60 -2.89 -1.26
C PHE A 68 -1.05 -4.28 -0.94
N MET A 69 -0.37 -4.94 -1.89
CA MET A 69 0.16 -6.30 -1.71
C MET A 69 1.49 -6.33 -0.93
N PHE A 70 2.32 -5.30 -1.11
CA PHE A 70 3.68 -5.21 -0.59
C PHE A 70 3.92 -3.81 0.00
N PRO A 71 3.37 -3.50 1.20
CA PRO A 71 3.34 -2.14 1.76
C PRO A 71 4.70 -1.46 1.94
N ASN A 72 5.76 -2.25 2.10
CA ASN A 72 7.12 -1.75 2.31
C ASN A 72 7.91 -1.58 1.00
N SER A 73 7.26 -1.71 -0.16
CA SER A 73 7.93 -1.56 -1.46
C SER A 73 8.25 -0.10 -1.74
N VAL A 74 9.48 0.16 -2.15
CA VAL A 74 9.89 1.46 -2.69
C VAL A 74 9.57 1.48 -4.19
N ILE A 75 8.82 2.49 -4.62
CA ILE A 75 8.38 2.64 -6.01
C ILE A 75 8.90 3.98 -6.53
N GLU A 76 9.65 3.94 -7.63
CA GLU A 76 10.12 5.12 -8.34
C GLU A 76 9.07 5.63 -9.35
N PRO A 77 9.05 6.94 -9.67
CA PRO A 77 9.95 7.98 -9.16
C PRO A 77 9.58 8.40 -7.73
N PHE A 78 10.58 8.90 -7.00
CA PHE A 78 10.31 9.53 -5.71
C PHE A 78 9.39 10.75 -5.88
N PRO A 79 8.56 11.06 -4.87
CA PRO A 79 7.74 12.27 -4.89
C PRO A 79 8.60 13.52 -5.14
N SER A 80 8.05 14.50 -5.87
CA SER A 80 8.71 15.79 -6.04
C SER A 80 8.86 16.50 -4.69
N ARG A 81 9.67 17.57 -4.66
CA ARG A 81 9.79 18.41 -3.46
C ARG A 81 8.42 18.94 -3.02
N GLU A 82 7.62 19.41 -3.96
CA GLU A 82 6.30 19.99 -3.72
C GLU A 82 5.34 18.95 -3.14
N ALA A 83 5.31 17.74 -3.73
CA ALA A 83 4.50 16.64 -3.22
C ALA A 83 4.95 16.20 -1.81
N THR A 84 6.26 16.24 -1.55
CA THR A 84 6.82 15.95 -0.22
C THR A 84 6.40 16.99 0.80
N GLU A 85 6.50 18.27 0.46
CA GLU A 85 6.09 19.39 1.33
C GLU A 85 4.59 19.34 1.63
N GLU A 86 3.75 19.04 0.63
CA GLU A 86 2.31 18.85 0.83
C GLU A 86 2.02 17.69 1.79
N TYR A 87 2.68 16.55 1.60
CA TYR A 87 2.51 15.38 2.48
C TYR A 87 2.91 15.70 3.93
N LEU A 88 4.07 16.32 4.13
CA LEU A 88 4.54 16.73 5.46
C LEU A 88 3.56 17.70 6.11
N SER A 89 3.13 18.73 5.37
CA SER A 89 2.19 19.73 5.89
C SER A 89 0.85 19.12 6.29
N LYS A 90 0.37 18.12 5.54
CA LYS A 90 -0.95 17.54 5.74
C LYS A 90 -0.98 16.44 6.80
N TYR A 91 0.05 15.59 6.85
CA TYR A 91 0.01 14.35 7.63
C TYR A 91 1.03 14.27 8.76
N VAL A 92 2.13 15.04 8.72
CA VAL A 92 3.22 14.94 9.70
C VAL A 92 3.27 16.16 10.62
N ASN A 93 3.32 17.34 10.03
CA ASN A 93 3.53 18.61 10.74
C ASN A 93 2.48 18.89 11.83
N PRO A 94 1.17 18.64 11.65
CA PRO A 94 0.18 18.94 12.69
C PRO A 94 0.49 18.23 14.02
N THR A 95 0.74 16.93 13.97
CA THR A 95 1.04 16.11 15.16
C THR A 95 2.45 16.38 15.67
N LEU A 96 3.43 16.50 14.78
CA LEU A 96 4.82 16.73 15.15
C LEU A 96 4.99 18.08 15.86
N LEU A 97 4.35 19.15 15.38
CA LEU A 97 4.41 20.48 15.98
C LEU A 97 3.82 20.48 17.39
N LEU A 98 2.71 19.78 17.61
CA LEU A 98 2.12 19.61 18.94
C LEU A 98 3.09 18.88 19.88
N GLY A 99 3.69 17.77 19.43
CA GLY A 99 4.64 17.01 20.23
C GLY A 99 5.90 17.80 20.59
N LEU A 100 6.44 18.56 19.65
CA LEU A 100 7.58 19.46 19.89
C LEU A 100 7.22 20.58 20.86
N THR A 101 6.00 21.11 20.78
CA THR A 101 5.51 22.14 21.70
C THR A 101 5.42 21.59 23.13
N GLU A 102 4.88 20.39 23.30
CA GLU A 102 4.81 19.73 24.62
C GLU A 102 6.20 19.35 25.16
N LEU A 103 7.11 18.89 24.30
CA LEU A 103 8.48 18.59 24.68
C LEU A 103 9.19 19.82 25.27
N CYS A 104 9.04 20.98 24.63
CA CYS A 104 9.61 22.25 25.09
C CYS A 104 9.07 22.68 26.47
N LYS A 105 7.82 22.34 26.80
CA LYS A 105 7.22 22.60 28.12
C LYS A 105 7.77 21.68 29.20
N HIS A 106 7.91 20.38 28.90
CA HIS A 106 8.31 19.36 29.88
C HIS A 106 9.82 19.33 30.16
N LYS A 107 10.67 19.78 29.22
CA LYS A 107 12.15 19.84 29.37
C LYS A 107 12.75 18.53 29.90
N THR A 108 12.39 17.42 29.28
CA THR A 108 12.79 16.09 29.72
C THR A 108 14.29 15.83 29.50
N HIS A 109 14.88 14.93 30.31
CA HIS A 109 16.30 14.56 30.19
C HIS A 109 16.60 13.84 28.85
N ASN A 110 15.63 13.09 28.31
CA ASN A 110 15.76 12.31 27.08
C ASN A 110 14.71 12.75 26.04
N PRO A 111 14.92 13.91 25.37
CA PRO A 111 13.90 14.53 24.51
C PRO A 111 13.46 13.65 23.33
N CYS A 112 14.38 12.92 22.71
CA CYS A 112 14.07 12.06 21.56
C CYS A 112 13.17 10.88 21.92
N ILE A 113 13.49 10.18 23.02
CA ILE A 113 12.69 9.04 23.51
C ILE A 113 11.31 9.54 23.91
N TRP A 114 11.27 10.63 24.70
CA TRP A 114 10.00 11.22 25.13
C TRP A 114 9.11 11.64 23.96
N LEU A 115 9.68 12.26 22.92
CA LEU A 115 8.92 12.65 21.73
C LEU A 115 8.43 11.44 20.94
N ALA A 116 9.24 10.38 20.82
CA ALA A 116 8.83 9.15 20.16
C ALA A 116 7.61 8.52 20.87
N ASP A 117 7.67 8.38 22.19
CA ASP A 117 6.56 7.86 22.99
C ASP A 117 5.33 8.78 22.89
N TRP A 118 5.53 10.10 22.92
CA TRP A 118 4.44 11.06 22.75
C TRP A 118 3.76 10.92 21.39
N LEU A 119 4.52 10.77 20.30
CA LEU A 119 3.99 10.59 18.95
C LEU A 119 3.22 9.28 18.80
N ILE A 120 3.73 8.18 19.38
CA ILE A 120 3.04 6.88 19.36
C ILE A 120 1.68 6.98 20.08
N ASN A 121 1.63 7.69 21.21
CA ASN A 121 0.40 7.85 22.00
C ASN A 121 -0.58 8.90 21.43
N ASN A 122 -0.15 9.71 20.47
CA ASN A 122 -0.94 10.78 19.85
C ASN A 122 -1.02 10.66 18.32
N ASP A 123 -0.85 9.45 17.78
CA ASP A 123 -1.01 9.18 16.35
C ASP A 123 -2.49 9.33 15.95
N PRO A 124 -2.87 10.31 15.10
CA PRO A 124 -4.26 10.52 14.70
C PRO A 124 -4.80 9.39 13.81
N ASN A 125 -3.93 8.52 13.28
CA ASN A 125 -4.31 7.40 12.41
C ASN A 125 -4.49 6.09 13.19
N LYS A 126 -4.26 6.10 14.51
CA LYS A 126 -4.45 4.93 15.37
C LYS A 126 -5.38 5.25 16.53
N PRO A 127 -6.29 4.33 16.90
CA PRO A 127 -7.07 4.51 18.11
C PRO A 127 -6.13 4.49 19.33
N ARG A 128 -6.48 5.26 20.36
CA ARG A 128 -5.85 5.13 21.67
C ARG A 128 -6.30 3.81 22.29
N ILE A 129 -5.36 2.91 22.48
CA ILE A 129 -5.60 1.65 23.18
C ILE A 129 -5.46 1.97 24.68
N CYS A 130 -6.58 2.06 25.37
CA CYS A 130 -6.60 2.02 26.83
C CYS A 130 -6.69 0.55 27.23
N ASP A 131 -5.68 0.01 27.91
CA ASP A 131 -5.83 -1.28 28.59
C ASP A 131 -6.97 -1.12 29.60
N GLY A 132 -8.03 -1.90 29.41
CA GLY A 132 -9.31 -1.70 30.09
C GLY A 132 -9.19 -1.66 31.60
N ALA A 133 -10.05 -0.85 32.23
CA ALA A 133 -10.35 -0.92 33.64
C ALA A 133 -10.62 -2.38 34.02
N THR A 134 -9.88 -2.89 35.00
CA THR A 134 -10.28 -4.05 35.78
C THR A 134 -11.68 -3.78 36.29
N VAL A 135 -12.69 -4.44 35.72
CA VAL A 135 -14.03 -4.46 36.28
C VAL A 135 -13.89 -5.23 37.58
N GLU A 136 -13.77 -4.53 38.71
CA GLU A 136 -13.99 -5.14 40.02
C GLU A 136 -15.45 -5.59 40.03
N GLU A 137 -15.67 -6.90 39.93
CA GLU A 137 -16.95 -7.51 40.25
C GLU A 137 -17.23 -7.20 41.73
N ALA A 138 -18.21 -6.34 41.97
CA ALA A 138 -18.74 -6.12 43.31
C ALA A 138 -19.60 -7.34 43.69
N GLU A 139 -19.16 -8.09 44.71
CA GLU A 139 -19.99 -9.04 45.47
C GLU A 139 -21.14 -8.35 46.21
#